data_AF-A0A3N5X9Y7-F1
#
_entry.id   AF-A0A3N5X9Y7-F1
#
_cell.length_a   1.000
_cell.length_b   1.000
_cell.length_c   1.000
_cell.angle_alpha   90.00
_cell.angle_beta   90.00
_cell.angle_gamma   90.00
#
_symmetry.space_group_name_H-M   'P 1'
#
loop_
_entity.id
_entity.type
_entity.pdbx_description
1 polymer ?
#
loop_
_entity_poly.entity_id
_entity_poly.type
_entity_poly.pdbx_seq_one_letter_code
_entity_poly.pdbx_strand_id
1 'polypeptide(L)'
;MRYASNENRRHDLDWLRVLAILMLQVFHTGMAFNSWGWHIKNPETLPWLDLPMSFLHQWRMPLLFFISGVGTTFALRSRKLSGFVKERHRRLLWPLVFGMLVVIPPQVYCERLFQGVNYASFWDFYRTVFHGTSYPQGNTSWHHLWFVAYLFVFSILTVPVLAAFATRRGRIVLEACRTWLAQGARIYLLILPLSLIQVGLRPYWP
;
A
#
# COMPACT_ATOMS: atom_id res chain seq x y z
N MET A 1 -24.97 20.74 -9.78
CA MET A 1 -23.78 20.14 -9.14
C MET A 1 -23.73 20.69 -7.72
N ARG A 2 -24.37 20.02 -6.74
CA ARG A 2 -24.46 20.54 -5.36
C ARG A 2 -23.16 20.23 -4.62
N TYR A 3 -22.42 21.27 -4.23
CA TYR A 3 -21.36 21.15 -3.24
C TYR A 3 -21.99 20.69 -1.93
N ALA A 4 -21.72 19.46 -1.51
CA ALA A 4 -22.05 19.01 -0.17
C ALA A 4 -21.20 19.84 0.82
N SER A 5 -21.85 20.38 1.85
CA SER A 5 -21.21 21.15 2.91
C SER A 5 -20.06 20.38 3.57
N ASN A 6 -19.01 21.10 3.93
CA ASN A 6 -17.72 20.62 4.45
C ASN A 6 -17.80 20.00 5.86
N GLU A 7 -18.99 19.92 6.46
CA GLU A 7 -19.19 19.56 7.88
C GLU A 7 -18.92 18.09 8.23
N ASN A 8 -18.67 17.22 7.23
CA ASN A 8 -18.41 15.80 7.46
C ASN A 8 -17.03 15.34 6.94
N ARG A 9 -16.15 16.28 6.55
CA ARG A 9 -14.78 15.96 6.12
C ARG A 9 -13.87 15.78 7.34
N ARG A 10 -13.30 14.57 7.48
CA ARG A 10 -12.34 14.23 8.52
C ARG A 10 -10.94 14.75 8.16
N HIS A 11 -10.71 16.03 8.43
CA HIS A 11 -9.41 16.70 8.18
C HIS A 11 -8.24 16.05 8.93
N ASP A 12 -8.51 15.50 10.11
CA ASP A 12 -7.57 14.69 10.89
C ASP A 12 -7.03 13.51 10.08
N LEU A 13 -7.91 12.73 9.43
CA LEU A 13 -7.50 11.57 8.62
C LEU A 13 -6.77 11.98 7.35
N ASP A 14 -7.12 13.12 6.77
CA ASP A 14 -6.43 13.66 5.60
C ASP A 14 -4.99 14.08 5.96
N TRP A 15 -4.81 14.78 7.09
CA TRP A 15 -3.48 15.15 7.58
C TRP A 15 -2.62 13.95 7.98
N LEU A 16 -3.21 12.95 8.65
CA LEU A 16 -2.50 11.70 8.94
C LEU A 16 -2.01 11.01 7.67
N ARG A 17 -2.81 11.04 6.60
CA ARG A 17 -2.39 10.48 5.30
C ARG A 17 -1.23 11.27 4.71
N VAL A 18 -1.31 12.60 4.70
CA VAL A 18 -0.24 13.46 4.19
C VAL A 18 1.05 13.21 4.95
N LEU A 19 1.00 13.20 6.28
CA LEU A 19 2.15 12.93 7.13
C LEU A 19 2.74 11.54 6.84
N ALA A 20 1.91 10.51 6.72
CA ALA A 20 2.35 9.15 6.41
C ALA A 20 3.06 9.07 5.04
N ILE A 21 2.57 9.79 4.02
CA ILE A 21 3.20 9.85 2.69
C ILE A 21 4.51 10.63 2.73
N LEU A 22 4.59 11.77 3.43
CA LEU A 22 5.83 12.52 3.59
C LEU A 22 6.90 11.71 4.32
N MET A 23 6.49 11.02 5.39
CA MET A 23 7.36 10.12 6.14
C MET A 23 7.85 8.94 5.29
N LEU A 24 7.00 8.43 4.38
CA LEU A 24 7.38 7.42 3.40
C LEU A 24 8.44 7.95 2.43
N GLN A 25 8.35 9.21 2.00
CA GLN A 25 9.35 9.82 1.13
C GLN A 25 10.71 9.89 1.82
N VAL A 26 10.75 10.39 3.06
CA VAL A 26 11.99 10.45 3.86
C VAL A 26 12.56 9.04 4.08
N PHE A 27 11.70 8.06 4.36
CA PHE A 27 12.10 6.67 4.52
C PHE A 27 12.80 6.12 3.26
N HIS A 28 12.24 6.32 2.06
CA HIS A 28 12.86 5.84 0.82
C HIS A 28 14.19 6.53 0.51
N THR A 29 14.32 7.83 0.81
CA THR A 29 15.59 8.53 0.69
C THR A 29 16.64 7.96 1.66
N GLY A 30 16.23 7.66 2.90
CA GLY A 30 17.11 7.04 3.90
C GLY A 30 17.60 5.63 3.54
N MET A 31 16.85 4.88 2.72
CA MET A 31 17.24 3.52 2.30
C MET A 31 18.56 3.48 1.51
N ALA A 32 18.96 4.58 0.87
CA ALA A 32 20.26 4.66 0.22
C ALA A 32 21.43 4.63 1.22
N PHE A 33 21.20 5.07 2.46
CA PHE A 33 22.24 5.29 3.49
C PHE A 33 22.18 4.31 4.67
N ASN A 34 21.08 3.59 4.89
CA ASN A 34 20.97 2.65 6.01
C ASN A 34 21.81 1.36 5.80
N SER A 35 21.72 0.34 6.66
CA SER A 35 22.46 -0.92 6.46
C SER A 35 21.76 -1.95 5.57
N TRP A 36 20.49 -1.74 5.23
CA TRP A 36 19.66 -2.74 4.54
C TRP A 36 19.94 -2.81 3.02
N GLY A 37 19.55 -3.93 2.42
CA GLY A 37 19.55 -4.11 0.97
C GLY A 37 18.60 -3.14 0.28
N TRP A 38 19.08 -2.50 -0.79
CA TRP A 38 18.32 -1.54 -1.60
C TRP A 38 18.85 -1.51 -3.03
N HIS A 39 18.07 -0.93 -3.94
CA HIS A 39 18.36 -0.84 -5.38
C HIS A 39 19.71 -0.16 -5.66
N ILE A 40 19.94 1.00 -5.04
CA ILE A 40 21.15 1.80 -5.18
C ILE A 40 21.54 2.28 -3.79
N LYS A 41 22.80 2.05 -3.40
CA LYS A 41 23.34 2.39 -2.08
C LYS A 41 24.44 3.43 -2.21
N ASN A 42 24.52 4.32 -1.23
CA ASN A 42 25.70 5.16 -1.05
C ASN A 42 26.86 4.29 -0.53
N PRO A 43 28.10 4.52 -0.97
CA PRO A 43 29.27 3.81 -0.43
C PRO A 43 29.42 4.02 1.09
N GLU A 44 29.09 5.22 1.58
CA GLU A 44 29.08 5.52 3.01
C GLU A 44 27.68 5.29 3.59
N THR A 45 27.58 4.43 4.59
CA THR A 45 26.33 4.13 5.28
C THR A 45 26.30 4.72 6.68
N LEU A 46 25.09 4.93 7.19
CA LEU A 46 24.79 5.53 8.49
C LEU A 46 23.97 4.52 9.32
N PRO A 47 24.61 3.60 10.06
CA PRO A 47 23.91 2.52 10.78
C PRO A 47 22.89 3.01 11.80
N TRP A 48 23.08 4.22 12.35
CA TRP A 48 22.12 4.82 13.29
C TRP A 48 20.75 5.09 12.65
N LEU A 49 20.63 5.15 11.31
CA LEU A 49 19.35 5.26 10.60
C LEU A 49 18.48 4.01 10.73
N ASP A 50 19.07 2.84 11.00
CA ASP A 50 18.32 1.57 11.03
C ASP A 50 17.21 1.59 12.08
N LEU A 51 17.47 2.14 13.26
CA LEU A 51 16.52 2.21 14.35
C LEU A 51 15.30 3.09 14.04
N PRO A 52 15.46 4.40 13.70
CA PRO A 52 14.32 5.23 13.33
C PRO A 52 13.62 4.68 12.08
N MET A 53 14.35 4.14 11.10
CA MET A 53 13.74 3.54 9.91
C MET A 53 12.94 2.28 10.23
N SER A 54 13.39 1.43 11.15
CA SER A 54 12.62 0.26 11.64
C SER A 54 11.29 0.69 12.25
N PHE A 55 11.33 1.74 13.07
CA PHE A 55 10.12 2.31 13.64
C PHE A 55 9.18 2.81 12.54
N LEU A 56 9.67 3.61 11.59
CA LEU A 56 8.87 4.08 10.45
C LEU A 56 8.28 2.93 9.63
N HIS A 57 9.04 1.85 9.45
CA HIS A 57 8.62 0.65 8.72
C HIS A 57 7.43 -0.03 9.37
N GLN A 58 7.46 -0.20 10.68
CA GLN A 58 6.39 -0.89 11.41
C GLN A 58 5.06 -0.14 11.39
N TRP A 59 5.09 1.19 11.43
CA TRP A 59 3.88 2.00 11.63
C TRP A 59 3.23 2.50 10.33
N ARG A 60 4.02 2.82 9.30
CA ARG A 60 3.51 3.52 8.12
C ARG A 60 2.47 2.70 7.34
N MET A 61 2.71 1.41 7.11
CA MET A 61 1.83 0.60 6.26
C MET A 61 0.50 0.30 6.96
N PRO A 62 0.48 -0.13 8.24
CA PRO A 62 -0.77 -0.28 8.99
C PRO A 62 -1.59 1.02 9.04
N LEU A 63 -0.94 2.17 9.23
CA LEU A 63 -1.61 3.47 9.25
C LEU A 63 -2.28 3.79 7.90
N LEU A 64 -1.57 3.59 6.78
CA LEU A 64 -2.13 3.82 5.44
C LEU A 64 -3.30 2.87 5.13
N PHE A 65 -3.21 1.59 5.50
CA PHE A 65 -4.32 0.65 5.35
C PHE A 65 -5.51 1.02 6.23
N PHE A 66 -5.27 1.43 7.48
CA PHE A 66 -6.32 1.91 8.38
C PHE A 66 -7.05 3.11 7.80
N ILE A 67 -6.32 4.14 7.37
CA ILE A 67 -6.90 5.35 6.76
C ILE A 67 -7.70 4.99 5.49
N SER A 68 -7.20 4.06 4.67
CA SER A 68 -7.90 3.60 3.47
C SER A 68 -9.18 2.81 3.80
N GLY A 69 -9.16 2.00 4.85
CA GLY A 69 -10.33 1.30 5.38
C GLY A 69 -11.41 2.26 5.86
N VAL A 70 -11.03 3.24 6.69
CA VAL A 70 -11.96 4.30 7.15
C VAL A 70 -12.53 5.07 5.96
N GLY A 71 -11.69 5.47 5.00
CA GLY A 71 -12.11 6.12 3.76
C GLY A 71 -13.11 5.28 2.94
N THR A 72 -12.95 3.95 2.94
CA THR A 72 -13.88 3.03 2.28
C THR A 72 -15.25 3.03 2.94
N THR A 73 -15.33 3.12 4.27
CA THR A 73 -16.63 3.22 4.96
C THR A 73 -17.40 4.48 4.55
N PHE A 74 -16.73 5.63 4.43
CA PHE A 74 -17.34 6.87 3.95
C PHE A 74 -17.76 6.78 2.47
N ALA A 75 -16.93 6.15 1.63
CA ALA A 75 -17.26 5.95 0.22
C ALA A 75 -18.52 5.09 0.04
N LEU A 76 -18.68 4.04 0.86
CA LEU A 76 -19.84 3.13 0.79
C LEU A 76 -21.14 3.74 1.32
N ARG A 77 -21.06 4.74 2.23
CA ARG A 77 -22.26 5.48 2.68
C ARG A 77 -22.92 6.31 1.57
N SER A 78 -22.14 6.71 0.56
CA SER A 78 -22.59 7.62 -0.49
C SER A 78 -22.74 6.96 -1.87
N ARG A 79 -22.36 5.68 -2.03
CA ARG A 79 -22.25 5.03 -3.35
C ARG A 79 -22.68 3.57 -3.34
N LYS A 80 -23.21 3.12 -4.49
CA LYS A 80 -23.42 1.69 -4.79
C LYS A 80 -22.09 0.97 -4.93
N LEU A 81 -22.08 -0.34 -4.67
CA LEU A 81 -20.90 -1.20 -4.72
C LEU A 81 -20.20 -1.19 -6.09
N SER A 82 -20.95 -1.16 -7.19
CA SER A 82 -20.40 -1.01 -8.55
C SER A 82 -19.67 0.32 -8.75
N GLY A 83 -20.18 1.40 -8.16
CA GLY A 83 -19.54 2.71 -8.16
C GLY A 83 -18.22 2.71 -7.39
N PHE A 84 -18.15 1.99 -6.27
CA PHE A 84 -16.91 1.78 -5.53
C PHE A 84 -15.85 1.06 -6.38
N VAL A 85 -16.21 -0.07 -7.00
CA VAL A 85 -15.30 -0.83 -7.87
C VAL A 85 -14.79 0.03 -9.02
N LYS A 86 -15.68 0.74 -9.72
CA LYS A 86 -15.31 1.64 -10.82
C LYS A 86 -14.34 2.73 -10.38
N GLU A 87 -14.54 3.29 -9.19
CA GLU A 87 -13.64 4.30 -8.64
C GLU A 87 -12.27 3.73 -8.28
N ARG A 88 -12.20 2.51 -7.73
CA ARG A 88 -10.92 1.84 -7.44
C ARG A 88 -10.12 1.56 -8.70
N HIS A 89 -10.76 1.16 -9.79
CA HIS A 89 -10.09 1.02 -11.09
C HIS A 89 -9.53 2.37 -11.58
N ARG A 90 -10.34 3.43 -11.53
CA ARG A 90 -9.92 4.76 -12.00
C ARG A 90 -8.81 5.39 -11.16
N ARG A 91 -8.83 5.19 -9.84
CA ARG A 91 -7.89 5.86 -8.91
C ARG A 91 -6.68 5.03 -8.52
N LEU A 92 -6.72 3.71 -8.70
CA LEU A 92 -5.63 2.81 -8.31
C LEU A 92 -5.08 2.04 -9.51
N LEU A 93 -5.92 1.30 -10.24
CA LEU A 93 -5.44 0.43 -11.32
C LEU A 93 -4.81 1.23 -12.47
N TRP A 94 -5.51 2.22 -13.02
CA TRP A 94 -4.96 3.02 -14.13
C TRP A 94 -3.70 3.81 -13.74
N PRO A 95 -3.67 4.50 -12.57
CA PRO A 95 -2.44 5.13 -12.09
C PRO A 95 -1.30 4.13 -11.83
N LEU A 96 -1.60 2.91 -11.36
CA LEU A 96 -0.60 1.86 -11.17
C LEU A 96 0.00 1.44 -12.53
N VAL A 97 -0.85 1.14 -13.52
CA VAL A 97 -0.39 0.75 -14.87
C VAL A 97 0.46 1.88 -15.47
N PHE A 98 0.01 3.12 -15.39
CA PHE A 98 0.79 4.27 -15.83
C PHE A 98 2.13 4.37 -15.09
N GLY A 99 2.13 4.22 -13.77
CA GLY A 99 3.34 4.23 -12.97
C GLY A 99 4.32 3.14 -13.38
N MET A 100 3.85 1.91 -13.58
CA MET A 100 4.66 0.77 -14.03
C MET A 100 5.26 0.99 -15.42
N LEU A 101 4.57 1.69 -16.32
CA LEU A 101 5.01 1.89 -17.70
C LEU A 101 5.82 3.18 -17.91
N VAL A 102 5.70 4.17 -17.03
CA VAL A 102 6.28 5.51 -17.25
C VAL A 102 7.20 5.94 -16.11
N VAL A 103 6.77 5.74 -14.85
CA VAL A 103 7.50 6.24 -13.68
C VAL A 103 8.59 5.27 -13.23
N ILE A 104 8.29 3.97 -13.23
CA ILE A 104 9.21 2.92 -12.77
C ILE A 104 10.35 2.64 -13.76
N PRO A 105 10.15 2.58 -15.09
CA PRO A 105 11.21 2.17 -16.00
C PRO A 105 12.48 3.04 -15.94
N PRO A 106 12.41 4.38 -15.84
CA PRO A 106 13.60 5.20 -15.61
C PRO A 106 14.35 4.83 -14.32
N GLN A 107 13.63 4.51 -13.23
CA GLN A 107 14.25 4.08 -11.97
C GLN A 107 15.02 2.76 -12.15
N VAL A 108 14.39 1.77 -12.78
CA VAL A 108 15.01 0.45 -13.03
C VAL A 108 16.18 0.58 -14.00
N TYR A 109 16.08 1.45 -15.01
CA TYR A 109 17.17 1.71 -15.94
C TYR A 109 18.42 2.21 -15.21
N CYS A 110 18.28 3.23 -14.36
CA CYS A 110 19.38 3.74 -13.55
C CYS A 110 19.97 2.66 -12.62
N GLU A 111 19.13 1.82 -12.03
CA GLU A 111 19.57 0.68 -11.21
C GLU A 111 20.37 -0.33 -12.03
N ARG A 112 19.93 -0.68 -13.25
CA ARG A 112 20.66 -1.61 -14.13
C ARG A 112 22.01 -1.05 -14.57
N LEU A 113 22.07 0.25 -14.90
CA LEU A 113 23.33 0.92 -15.20
C LEU A 113 24.28 0.90 -13.99
N PHE A 114 23.75 1.15 -12.78
CA PHE A 114 24.52 1.06 -11.54
C PHE A 114 25.05 -0.36 -11.27
N GLN A 115 24.29 -1.39 -11.68
CA GLN A 115 24.71 -2.80 -11.62
C GLN A 115 25.70 -3.19 -12.73
N GLY A 116 26.11 -2.26 -13.60
CA GLY A 116 27.05 -2.51 -14.70
C GLY A 116 26.44 -3.14 -15.94
N VAL A 117 25.10 -3.22 -16.04
CA VAL A 117 24.41 -3.69 -17.24
C VAL A 117 24.40 -2.57 -18.28
N ASN A 118 25.04 -2.82 -19.41
CA ASN A 118 25.08 -1.85 -20.51
C ASN A 118 23.93 -2.10 -21.49
N TYR A 119 23.20 -1.03 -21.80
CA TYR A 119 22.20 -0.99 -22.87
C TYR A 119 22.67 0.02 -23.93
N ALA A 120 22.29 -0.21 -25.20
CA ALA A 120 22.64 0.72 -26.27
C ALA A 120 21.94 2.09 -26.09
N SER A 121 20.76 2.10 -25.47
CA SER A 121 20.01 3.32 -25.12
C SER A 121 18.91 3.00 -24.10
N PHE A 122 18.28 4.03 -23.53
CA PHE A 122 17.08 3.84 -22.70
C PHE A 122 15.97 3.10 -23.45
N TRP A 123 15.79 3.32 -24.75
CA TRP A 123 14.76 2.66 -25.55
C TRP A 123 15.03 1.17 -25.75
N ASP A 124 16.30 0.80 -25.86
CA ASP A 124 16.74 -0.60 -25.89
C ASP A 124 16.36 -1.31 -24.58
N PHE A 125 16.69 -0.70 -23.44
CA PHE A 125 16.21 -1.15 -22.14
C PHE A 125 14.68 -1.19 -22.06
N TYR A 126 13.98 -0.14 -22.49
CA TYR A 126 12.53 -0.01 -22.30
C TYR A 126 11.74 -1.15 -22.97
N ARG A 127 12.20 -1.66 -24.12
CA ARG A 127 11.59 -2.83 -24.77
C ARG A 127 11.60 -4.07 -23.87
N THR A 128 12.64 -4.22 -23.05
CA THR A 128 12.76 -5.36 -22.12
C THR A 128 11.72 -5.34 -20.99
N VAL A 129 11.11 -4.18 -20.70
CA VAL A 129 10.00 -4.06 -19.73
C VAL A 129 8.76 -4.85 -20.21
N PHE A 130 8.64 -5.11 -21.51
CA PHE A 130 7.52 -5.85 -22.09
C PHE A 130 7.81 -7.34 -22.33
N HIS A 131 8.99 -7.84 -21.95
CA HIS A 131 9.33 -9.26 -22.12
C HIS A 131 8.55 -10.19 -21.17
N GLY A 132 7.79 -9.63 -20.22
CA GLY A 132 6.94 -10.41 -19.29
C GLY A 132 7.68 -11.02 -18.12
N THR A 133 9.01 -10.92 -18.06
CA THR A 133 9.80 -11.34 -16.90
C THR A 133 9.75 -10.27 -15.81
N SER A 134 9.32 -10.67 -14.61
CA SER A 134 9.27 -9.78 -13.44
C SER A 134 10.65 -9.51 -12.87
N TYR A 135 10.84 -8.33 -12.28
CA TYR A 135 11.99 -8.01 -11.45
C TYR A 135 12.12 -9.01 -10.27
N PRO A 136 13.35 -9.41 -9.87
CA PRO A 136 14.66 -8.93 -10.33
C PRO A 136 15.22 -9.62 -11.57
N GLN A 137 14.64 -10.75 -12.02
CA GLN A 137 15.14 -11.49 -13.19
C GLN A 137 14.88 -10.75 -14.51
N GLY A 138 13.82 -9.95 -14.57
CA GLY A 138 13.50 -9.06 -15.68
C GLY A 138 13.37 -7.60 -15.25
N ASN A 139 12.71 -6.80 -16.09
CA ASN A 139 12.57 -5.36 -15.88
C ASN A 139 11.11 -4.91 -15.66
N THR A 140 10.15 -5.84 -15.68
CA THR A 140 8.74 -5.56 -15.36
C THR A 140 8.57 -5.46 -13.85
N SER A 141 8.19 -4.31 -13.32
CA SER A 141 8.08 -4.11 -11.87
C SER A 141 7.12 -2.99 -11.49
N TRP A 142 6.61 -3.05 -10.26
CA TRP A 142 5.90 -1.96 -9.60
C TRP A 142 6.80 -1.15 -8.63
N HIS A 143 7.98 -1.65 -8.26
CA HIS A 143 8.85 -1.12 -7.18
C HIS A 143 8.05 -0.49 -6.02
N HIS A 144 8.25 0.80 -5.76
CA HIS A 144 7.67 1.55 -4.66
C HIS A 144 6.13 1.70 -4.76
N LEU A 145 5.52 1.36 -5.90
CA LEU A 145 4.07 1.38 -6.11
C LEU A 145 3.35 0.11 -5.63
N TRP A 146 4.07 -0.88 -5.08
CA TRP A 146 3.50 -2.14 -4.59
C TRP A 146 2.30 -1.93 -3.65
N PHE A 147 2.33 -0.89 -2.81
CA PHE A 147 1.23 -0.56 -1.91
C PHE A 147 -0.08 -0.28 -2.67
N VAL A 148 0.00 0.42 -3.80
CA VAL A 148 -1.17 0.74 -4.64
C VAL A 148 -1.77 -0.54 -5.24
N ALA A 149 -0.91 -1.46 -5.69
CA ALA A 149 -1.32 -2.77 -6.20
C ALA A 149 -2.04 -3.57 -5.10
N TYR A 150 -1.46 -3.68 -3.91
CA TYR A 150 -2.06 -4.41 -2.80
C TYR A 150 -3.36 -3.75 -2.33
N LEU A 151 -3.38 -2.42 -2.28
CA LEU A 151 -4.58 -1.70 -1.91
C LEU A 151 -5.71 -1.93 -2.91
N PHE A 152 -5.41 -1.97 -4.21
CA PHE A 152 -6.38 -2.31 -5.24
C PHE A 152 -6.91 -3.73 -5.04
N VAL A 153 -6.03 -4.73 -4.93
CA VAL A 153 -6.41 -6.13 -4.73
C VAL A 153 -7.27 -6.29 -3.48
N PHE A 154 -6.83 -5.77 -2.34
CA PHE A 154 -7.61 -5.82 -1.09
C PHE A 154 -8.94 -5.10 -1.22
N SER A 155 -8.99 -3.96 -1.92
CA SER A 155 -10.25 -3.25 -2.15
C SER A 155 -11.24 -4.12 -2.94
N ILE A 156 -10.78 -4.84 -3.96
CA ILE A 156 -11.62 -5.73 -4.77
C ILE A 156 -12.02 -6.98 -3.99
N LEU A 157 -11.09 -7.64 -3.30
CA LEU A 157 -11.38 -8.82 -2.48
C LEU A 157 -12.35 -8.52 -1.32
N THR A 158 -12.38 -7.29 -0.84
CA THR A 158 -13.29 -6.86 0.23
C THR A 158 -14.72 -6.63 -0.30
N VAL A 159 -14.93 -6.47 -1.60
CA VAL A 159 -16.26 -6.24 -2.22
C VAL A 159 -17.32 -7.29 -1.82
N PRO A 160 -17.07 -8.62 -1.94
CA PRO A 160 -18.06 -9.62 -1.51
C PRO A 160 -18.36 -9.54 -0.01
N VAL A 161 -17.36 -9.26 0.82
CA VAL A 161 -17.54 -9.07 2.28
C VAL A 161 -18.44 -7.88 2.56
N LEU A 162 -18.23 -6.76 1.86
CA LEU A 162 -19.06 -5.56 1.97
C LEU A 162 -20.49 -5.81 1.48
N ALA A 163 -20.65 -6.58 0.40
CA ALA A 163 -21.97 -6.98 -0.12
C ALA A 163 -22.72 -7.84 0.92
N ALA A 164 -22.04 -8.80 1.54
CA ALA A 164 -22.62 -9.64 2.58
C ALA A 164 -23.08 -8.81 3.78
N PHE A 165 -22.26 -7.87 4.27
CA PHE A 165 -22.62 -6.97 5.37
C PHE A 165 -23.69 -5.93 5.02
N ALA A 166 -23.92 -5.65 3.73
CA ALA A 166 -25.01 -4.76 3.32
C ALA A 166 -26.40 -5.40 3.51
N THR A 167 -26.49 -6.73 3.57
CA THR A 167 -27.75 -7.48 3.81
C THR A 167 -28.27 -7.31 5.23
N ARG A 168 -29.57 -7.56 5.46
CA ARG A 168 -30.16 -7.50 6.82
C ARG A 168 -29.45 -8.43 7.81
N ARG A 169 -29.20 -9.68 7.41
CA ARG A 169 -28.48 -10.66 8.25
C ARG A 169 -27.05 -10.20 8.51
N GLY A 170 -26.35 -9.71 7.48
CA GLY A 170 -24.99 -9.19 7.61
C GLY A 170 -24.87 -8.02 8.58
N ARG A 171 -25.83 -7.09 8.58
CA ARG A 171 -25.86 -5.97 9.55
C ARG A 171 -26.06 -6.45 10.99
N ILE A 172 -26.91 -7.45 11.21
CA ILE A 172 -27.12 -8.02 12.55
C ILE A 172 -25.84 -8.68 13.05
N VAL A 173 -25.18 -9.49 12.21
CA VAL A 173 -23.90 -10.12 12.54
C VAL A 173 -22.84 -9.07 12.82
N LEU A 174 -22.74 -8.02 12.00
CA LEU A 174 -21.77 -6.95 12.19
C LEU A 174 -21.97 -6.20 13.52
N GLU A 175 -23.21 -5.88 13.87
CA GLU A 175 -23.52 -5.19 15.13
C GLU A 175 -23.27 -6.10 16.34
N ALA A 176 -23.58 -7.40 16.24
CA ALA A 176 -23.24 -8.39 17.27
C ALA A 176 -21.71 -8.51 17.46
N CYS A 177 -20.94 -8.57 16.37
CA CYS A 177 -19.48 -8.58 16.45
C CYS A 177 -18.94 -7.28 17.07
N ARG A 178 -19.47 -6.12 16.66
CA ARG A 178 -19.07 -4.82 17.18
C ARG A 178 -19.34 -4.71 18.68
N THR A 179 -20.56 -5.04 19.11
CA THR A 179 -20.95 -4.99 20.53
C THR A 179 -20.15 -5.97 21.37
N TRP A 180 -19.82 -7.14 20.84
CA TRP A 180 -18.97 -8.11 21.53
C TRP A 180 -17.52 -7.65 21.64
N LEU A 181 -16.93 -7.09 20.57
CA LEU A 181 -15.56 -6.56 20.58
C LEU A 181 -15.41 -5.30 21.44
N ALA A 182 -16.47 -4.50 21.57
CA ALA A 182 -16.49 -3.29 22.39
C ALA A 182 -16.49 -3.56 23.91
N GLN A 183 -16.65 -4.82 24.34
CA GLN A 183 -16.69 -5.20 25.75
C GLN A 183 -15.27 -5.36 26.32
N GLY A 184 -14.82 -4.34 27.07
CA GLY A 184 -13.57 -4.37 27.83
C GLY A 184 -12.35 -4.64 26.95
N ALA A 185 -11.56 -5.64 27.33
CA ALA A 185 -10.30 -6.00 26.67
C ALA A 185 -10.47 -6.84 25.39
N ARG A 186 -11.70 -7.19 24.97
CA ARG A 186 -11.93 -8.08 23.82
C ARG A 186 -11.44 -7.52 22.49
N ILE A 187 -11.30 -6.20 22.37
CA ILE A 187 -10.69 -5.57 21.19
C ILE A 187 -9.27 -6.07 20.93
N TYR A 188 -8.52 -6.44 21.98
CA TYR A 188 -7.17 -6.99 21.86
C TYR A 188 -7.16 -8.40 21.26
N LEU A 189 -8.29 -9.10 21.15
CA LEU A 189 -8.37 -10.37 20.41
C LEU A 189 -8.05 -10.20 18.92
N LEU A 190 -8.15 -8.99 18.37
CA LEU A 190 -7.70 -8.69 17.01
C LEU A 190 -6.18 -8.80 16.85
N ILE A 191 -5.42 -8.82 17.96
CA ILE A 191 -3.98 -9.11 17.95
C ILE A 191 -3.72 -10.58 17.63
N LEU A 192 -4.58 -11.51 18.08
CA LEU A 192 -4.37 -12.95 17.87
C LEU A 192 -4.17 -13.35 16.40
N PRO A 193 -5.05 -13.00 15.44
CA PRO A 193 -4.82 -13.36 14.05
C PRO A 193 -3.55 -12.71 13.49
N LEU A 194 -3.20 -11.49 13.92
CA LEU A 194 -1.95 -10.85 13.53
C LEU A 194 -0.73 -11.60 14.09
N SER A 195 -0.76 -11.98 15.36
CA SER A 195 0.29 -12.77 16.01
C SER A 195 0.44 -14.15 15.38
N LEU A 196 -0.66 -14.82 15.05
CA LEU A 196 -0.64 -16.12 14.38
C LEU A 196 -0.01 -16.02 12.99
N ILE A 197 -0.35 -14.98 12.22
CA ILE A 197 0.27 -14.71 10.92
C ILE A 197 1.77 -14.41 11.09
N GLN A 198 2.14 -13.58 12.06
CA GLN A 198 3.54 -13.22 12.32
C GLN A 198 4.37 -14.42 12.78
N VAL A 199 3.84 -15.28 13.64
CA VAL A 199 4.57 -16.47 14.11
C VAL A 199 4.58 -17.57 13.05
N GLY A 200 3.46 -17.79 12.37
CA GLY A 200 3.31 -18.89 11.43
C GLY A 200 3.93 -18.64 10.05
N LEU A 201 3.86 -17.41 9.53
CA LEU A 201 4.31 -17.12 8.16
C LEU A 201 5.67 -16.41 8.11
N ARG A 202 6.02 -15.55 9.08
CA ARG A 202 7.29 -14.81 9.03
C ARG A 202 8.55 -15.68 8.88
N PRO A 203 8.63 -16.90 9.48
CA PRO A 203 9.83 -17.74 9.31
C PRO A 203 10.10 -18.17 7.87
N TYR A 204 9.08 -18.18 7.02
CA TYR A 204 9.19 -18.65 5.63
C TYR A 204 8.92 -17.56 4.58
N TRP A 205 8.36 -16.43 5.01
CA TRP A 205 8.19 -15.21 4.23
C TRP A 205 8.74 -14.00 5.04
N PRO A 206 10.06 -13.93 5.26
CA PRO A 206 10.72 -12.93 6.09
C PRO A 206 10.66 -11.50 5.53
#